data_AF-A0A7X3LB38-F1
#
_entry.id   AF-A0A7X3LB38-F1
#
_cell.length_a   1.000
_cell.length_b   1.000
_cell.length_c   1.000
_cell.angle_alpha   90.00
_cell.angle_beta   90.00
_cell.angle_gamma   90.00
#
_symmetry.space_group_name_H-M   'P 1'
#
loop_
_entity.id
_entity.type
_entity.pdbx_description
1 polymer ?
#
loop_
_entity_poly.entity_id
_entity_poly.type
_entity_poly.pdbx_seq_one_letter_code
_entity_poly.pdbx_strand_id
1 'polypeptide(L)'
;MDAPQTLPDRAAMRRVVDVCGDEAEILALSVARFVAAGYMTSDVACWNAAFDGAEQLLGPAEGCRFVACVVAIIRALRVERDEDWSFMPASCCRVTGHECALVTLINRGRRRLWADLEAAAAEITGRDAAPRLVAAVRAAVEPLDAAAERLAPACCRGGVMLH
;
A
#
# COMPACT_ATOMS: atom_id res chain seq x y z
N MET A 1 20.51 -37.00 25.67
CA MET A 1 21.29 -36.14 24.76
C MET A 1 20.31 -35.67 23.71
N ASP A 2 19.45 -34.71 24.07
CA ASP A 2 18.45 -34.16 23.17
C ASP A 2 19.07 -33.04 22.36
N ALA A 3 18.96 -33.16 21.04
CA ALA A 3 19.34 -32.12 20.11
C ALA A 3 18.46 -30.86 20.34
N PRO A 4 19.01 -29.64 20.20
CA PRO A 4 18.19 -28.45 20.22
C PRO A 4 17.23 -28.51 19.03
N GLN A 5 15.93 -28.56 19.33
CA GLN A 5 14.90 -28.37 18.32
C GLN A 5 15.12 -26.99 17.70
N THR A 6 15.40 -26.99 16.39
CA THR A 6 15.51 -25.79 15.58
C THR A 6 14.16 -25.09 15.66
N LEU A 7 14.11 -23.95 16.35
CA LEU A 7 12.96 -23.05 16.33
C LEU A 7 12.57 -22.84 14.86
N PRO A 8 11.27 -22.99 14.50
CA PRO A 8 10.85 -22.77 13.13
C PRO A 8 11.31 -21.36 12.74
N ASP A 9 12.10 -21.34 11.68
CA ASP A 9 12.60 -20.18 10.97
C ASP A 9 11.57 -19.05 11.07
N ARG A 10 11.93 -17.95 11.76
CA ARG A 10 11.15 -16.71 11.74
C ARG A 10 11.05 -16.32 10.27
N ALA A 11 9.96 -16.72 9.61
CA ALA A 11 9.75 -16.55 8.18
C ALA A 11 10.29 -15.20 7.74
N ALA A 12 11.39 -15.20 6.99
CA ALA A 12 12.14 -13.99 6.70
C ALA A 12 11.20 -13.00 5.99
N MET A 13 10.82 -11.92 6.70
CA MET A 13 9.88 -10.92 6.20
C MET A 13 10.31 -10.45 4.81
N ARG A 14 9.40 -10.35 3.84
CA ARG A 14 9.76 -9.91 2.48
C ARG A 14 10.27 -8.46 2.50
N ARG A 15 11.04 -8.05 1.49
CA ARG A 15 11.41 -6.63 1.34
C ARG A 15 10.39 -5.91 0.47
N VAL A 16 10.25 -4.60 0.68
CA VAL A 16 9.36 -3.72 -0.12
C VAL A 16 9.59 -3.92 -1.62
N VAL A 17 10.86 -3.94 -2.05
CA VAL A 17 11.26 -4.13 -3.46
C VAL A 17 10.91 -5.50 -4.04
N ASP A 18 10.68 -6.50 -3.19
CA ASP A 18 10.30 -7.85 -3.62
C ASP A 18 8.77 -8.02 -3.66
N VAL A 19 7.99 -7.01 -3.25
CA VAL A 19 6.53 -7.06 -3.09
C VAL A 19 5.82 -6.04 -3.98
N CYS A 20 6.34 -4.82 -4.04
CA CYS A 20 5.77 -3.75 -4.86
C CYS A 20 6.29 -3.87 -6.30
N GLY A 21 5.38 -3.77 -7.28
CA GLY A 21 5.70 -3.86 -8.70
C GLY A 21 6.18 -2.54 -9.32
N ASP A 22 5.86 -1.41 -8.71
CA ASP A 22 6.26 -0.07 -9.16
C ASP A 22 6.35 0.94 -7.99
N GLU A 23 6.82 2.15 -8.30
CA GLU A 23 6.98 3.25 -7.34
C GLU A 23 5.66 3.74 -6.74
N ALA A 24 4.53 3.60 -7.46
CA ALA A 24 3.23 3.98 -6.92
C ALA A 24 2.78 3.01 -5.83
N GLU A 25 3.04 1.70 -5.97
CA GLU A 25 2.81 0.72 -4.91
C GLU A 25 3.71 0.96 -3.69
N ILE A 26 4.98 1.33 -3.90
CA ILE A 26 5.90 1.71 -2.82
C ILE A 26 5.38 2.95 -2.07
N LEU A 27 4.94 3.97 -2.80
CA LEU A 27 4.37 5.17 -2.22
C LEU A 27 3.06 4.88 -1.48
N ALA A 28 2.17 4.06 -2.05
CA ALA A 28 0.91 3.67 -1.42
C ALA A 28 1.15 2.93 -0.11
N LEU A 29 2.12 2.00 -0.07
CA LEU A 29 2.50 1.31 1.16
C LEU A 29 3.09 2.27 2.19
N SER A 30 3.92 3.23 1.76
CA SER A 30 4.53 4.21 2.67
C SER A 30 3.46 5.13 3.29
N VAL A 31 2.53 5.63 2.49
CA VAL A 31 1.37 6.41 2.95
C VAL A 31 0.50 5.57 3.89
N ALA A 32 0.22 4.31 3.54
CA ALA A 32 -0.55 3.40 4.40
C ALA A 32 0.08 3.25 5.79
N ARG A 33 1.42 3.11 5.87
CA ARG A 33 2.15 3.03 7.14
C ARG A 33 2.07 4.30 7.95
N PHE A 34 2.24 5.47 7.32
CA PHE A 34 2.10 6.76 8.00
C PHE A 34 0.68 6.97 8.54
N VAL A 35 -0.34 6.66 7.75
CA VAL A 35 -1.74 6.76 8.17
C VAL A 35 -2.05 5.79 9.31
N ALA A 36 -1.58 4.54 9.22
CA ALA A 36 -1.75 3.56 10.27
C ALA A 36 -1.03 3.98 11.57
N ALA A 37 0.19 4.52 11.47
CA ALA A 37 0.92 5.10 12.60
C ALA A 37 0.15 6.26 13.23
N GLY A 38 -0.36 7.20 12.43
CA GLY A 38 -1.16 8.33 12.91
C GLY A 38 -2.43 7.90 13.65
N TYR A 39 -3.03 6.78 13.27
CA TYR A 39 -4.15 6.20 14.01
C TYR A 39 -3.76 5.52 15.31
N MET A 40 -2.57 4.91 15.39
CA MET A 40 -2.07 4.29 16.61
C MET A 40 -1.59 5.32 17.63
N THR A 41 -0.93 6.38 17.17
CA THR A 41 -0.28 7.37 18.05
C THR A 41 -1.12 8.61 18.30
N SER A 42 -2.18 8.84 17.50
CA SER A 42 -2.91 10.11 17.45
C SER A 42 -2.01 11.31 17.12
N ASP A 43 -0.89 11.08 16.43
CA ASP A 43 0.09 12.11 16.08
C ASP A 43 -0.18 12.67 14.68
N VAL A 44 -0.45 13.98 14.61
CA VAL A 44 -0.64 14.71 13.36
C VAL A 44 0.62 14.71 12.49
N ALA A 45 1.81 14.58 13.07
CA ALA A 45 3.06 14.52 12.32
C ALA A 45 3.10 13.32 11.35
N CYS A 46 2.51 12.18 11.73
CA CYS A 46 2.41 11.03 10.83
C CYS A 46 1.51 11.33 9.63
N TRP A 47 0.43 12.09 9.82
CA TRP A 47 -0.43 12.53 8.72
C TRP A 47 0.31 13.48 7.78
N ASN A 48 0.97 14.50 8.33
CA ASN A 48 1.76 15.45 7.54
C ASN A 48 2.85 14.74 6.72
N ALA A 49 3.58 13.80 7.32
CA ALA A 49 4.62 13.05 6.60
C ALA A 49 4.07 12.25 5.40
N ALA A 50 2.83 11.75 5.48
CA ALA A 50 2.17 11.09 4.34
C ALA A 50 1.89 12.08 3.19
N PHE A 51 1.40 13.28 3.51
CA PHE A 51 1.17 14.34 2.54
C PHE A 51 2.48 14.86 1.96
N ASP A 52 3.43 15.26 2.79
CA ASP A 52 4.74 15.78 2.37
C ASP A 52 5.44 14.83 1.39
N GLY A 53 5.47 13.53 1.71
CA GLY A 53 6.10 12.52 0.85
C GLY A 53 5.38 12.34 -0.50
N ALA A 54 4.04 12.34 -0.51
CA ALA A 54 3.28 12.19 -1.75
C ALA A 54 3.35 13.46 -2.61
N GLU A 55 3.26 14.63 -2.00
CA GLU A 55 3.33 15.92 -2.68
C GLU A 55 4.71 16.20 -3.28
N GLN A 56 5.78 15.78 -2.60
CA GLN A 56 7.14 15.87 -3.12
C GLN A 56 7.31 15.09 -4.44
N LEU A 57 6.63 13.96 -4.58
CA LEU A 57 6.77 13.07 -5.73
C LEU A 57 5.77 13.36 -6.85
N LEU A 58 4.53 13.72 -6.50
CA LEU A 58 3.43 13.85 -7.46
C LEU A 58 3.01 15.30 -7.72
N GLY A 59 3.43 16.24 -6.87
CA GLY A 59 2.93 17.60 -6.81
C GLY A 59 1.76 17.75 -5.82
N PRO A 60 1.39 18.99 -5.44
CA PRO A 60 0.46 19.24 -4.34
C PRO A 60 -0.95 18.68 -4.58
N ALA A 61 -1.51 18.86 -5.78
CA ALA A 61 -2.88 18.42 -6.07
C ALA A 61 -2.98 16.89 -6.18
N GLU A 62 -2.10 16.27 -6.97
CA GLU A 62 -2.08 14.83 -7.20
C GLU A 62 -1.61 14.07 -5.96
N GLY A 63 -0.63 14.60 -5.21
CA GLY A 63 -0.17 14.07 -3.94
C GLY A 63 -1.29 14.01 -2.90
N CYS A 64 -2.02 15.10 -2.70
CA CYS A 64 -3.20 15.13 -1.82
C CYS A 64 -4.27 14.10 -2.23
N ARG A 65 -4.58 14.01 -3.53
CA ARG A 65 -5.57 13.05 -4.05
C ARG A 65 -5.12 11.60 -3.83
N PHE A 66 -3.84 11.32 -4.05
CA PHE A 66 -3.25 10.02 -3.82
C PHE A 66 -3.36 9.61 -2.34
N VAL A 67 -2.99 10.51 -1.42
CA VAL A 67 -3.10 10.25 0.02
C VAL A 67 -4.55 10.02 0.42
N ALA A 68 -5.50 10.81 -0.08
CA ALA A 68 -6.92 10.62 0.20
C ALA A 68 -7.43 9.23 -0.20
N CYS A 69 -6.98 8.69 -1.35
CA CYS A 69 -7.32 7.34 -1.79
C CYS A 69 -6.76 6.26 -0.86
N VAL A 70 -5.48 6.36 -0.48
CA VAL A 70 -4.86 5.40 0.44
C VAL A 70 -5.51 5.48 1.83
N VAL A 71 -5.81 6.68 2.31
CA VAL A 71 -6.55 6.89 3.57
C VAL A 71 -7.93 6.23 3.50
N ALA A 72 -8.65 6.33 2.39
CA ALA A 72 -9.95 5.68 2.22
C ALA A 72 -9.83 4.15 2.32
N ILE A 73 -8.80 3.56 1.69
CA ILE A 73 -8.50 2.12 1.79
C ILE A 73 -8.22 1.71 3.24
N ILE A 74 -7.33 2.42 3.94
CA ILE A 74 -6.98 2.10 5.34
C ILE A 74 -8.17 2.28 6.27
N ARG A 75 -9.00 3.31 6.05
CA ARG A 75 -10.23 3.51 6.83
C ARG A 75 -11.23 2.38 6.62
N ALA A 76 -11.43 1.96 5.37
CA ALA A 76 -12.32 0.85 5.06
C ALA A 76 -11.82 -0.45 5.69
N LEU A 77 -10.52 -0.74 5.52
CA LEU A 77 -9.86 -1.91 6.11
C LEU A 77 -10.02 -1.93 7.64
N ARG A 78 -9.76 -0.83 8.34
CA ARG A 78 -9.90 -0.75 9.80
C ARG A 78 -11.32 -0.97 10.30
N VAL A 79 -12.32 -0.55 9.51
CA VAL A 79 -13.74 -0.69 9.87
C VAL A 79 -14.26 -2.09 9.59
N GLU A 80 -13.72 -2.75 8.56
CA GLU A 80 -14.20 -4.06 8.10
C GLU A 80 -13.34 -5.23 8.59
N ARG A 81 -12.15 -4.99 9.15
CA ARG A 81 -11.31 -6.07 9.65
C ARG A 81 -11.71 -6.48 11.07
N ASP A 82 -11.76 -7.78 11.32
CA ASP A 82 -12.14 -8.35 12.63
C ASP A 82 -10.98 -8.43 13.63
N GLU A 83 -9.75 -8.44 13.13
CA GLU A 83 -8.53 -8.53 13.93
C GLU A 83 -7.63 -7.30 13.81
N ASP A 84 -6.68 -7.19 14.74
CA ASP A 84 -5.64 -6.17 14.67
C ASP A 84 -4.83 -6.25 13.36
N TRP A 85 -4.32 -5.11 12.94
CA TRP A 85 -3.52 -4.94 11.74
C TRP A 85 -2.07 -4.64 12.10
N SER A 86 -1.15 -5.51 11.67
CA SER A 86 0.30 -5.32 11.86
C SER A 86 0.96 -4.68 10.64
N PHE A 87 1.81 -3.69 10.89
CA PHE A 87 2.57 -2.96 9.86
C PHE A 87 3.93 -2.55 10.42
N MET A 88 4.86 -2.20 9.52
CA MET A 88 6.18 -1.71 9.88
C MET A 88 6.23 -0.17 9.80
N PRO A 89 7.18 0.49 10.49
CA PRO A 89 7.42 1.92 10.29
C PRO A 89 7.64 2.27 8.81
N ALA A 90 7.23 3.46 8.39
CA ALA A 90 7.34 3.91 6.99
C ALA A 90 8.75 3.76 6.40
N SER A 91 9.80 4.01 7.18
CA SER A 91 11.21 3.87 6.79
C SER A 91 11.72 2.42 6.71
N CYS A 92 10.92 1.43 7.12
CA CYS A 92 11.38 0.04 7.14
C CYS A 92 11.35 -0.59 5.74
N CYS A 93 12.44 -1.24 5.35
CA CYS A 93 12.53 -1.93 4.07
C CYS A 93 11.85 -3.32 4.06
N ARG A 94 11.36 -3.81 5.21
CA ARG A 94 10.67 -5.10 5.35
C ARG A 94 9.16 -4.90 5.36
N VAL A 95 8.41 -5.93 4.96
CA VAL A 95 6.94 -5.92 4.96
C VAL A 95 6.36 -7.05 5.81
N THR A 96 5.26 -6.79 6.50
CA THR A 96 4.45 -7.80 7.19
C THR A 96 3.61 -8.61 6.20
N GLY A 97 3.03 -9.73 6.66
CA GLY A 97 2.05 -10.49 5.86
C GLY A 97 0.82 -9.66 5.50
N HIS A 98 0.34 -8.83 6.44
CA HIS A 98 -0.75 -7.89 6.22
C HIS A 98 -0.41 -6.85 5.15
N GLU A 99 0.78 -6.24 5.22
CA GLU A 99 1.24 -5.29 4.19
C GLU A 99 1.35 -5.94 2.81
N CYS A 100 1.82 -7.20 2.74
CA CYS A 100 1.81 -7.96 1.48
C CYS A 100 0.40 -8.16 0.93
N ALA A 101 -0.56 -8.49 1.78
CA ALA A 101 -1.95 -8.67 1.39
C ALA A 101 -2.57 -7.36 0.91
N LEU A 102 -2.25 -6.22 1.55
CA LEU A 102 -2.71 -4.90 1.12
C LEU A 102 -2.17 -4.52 -0.27
N VAL A 103 -0.88 -4.70 -0.50
CA VAL A 103 -0.27 -4.43 -1.83
C VAL A 103 -0.89 -5.34 -2.89
N THR A 104 -1.08 -6.62 -2.57
CA THR A 104 -1.76 -7.59 -3.47
C THR A 104 -3.19 -7.16 -3.80
N LEU A 105 -3.94 -6.69 -2.81
CA LEU A 105 -5.30 -6.19 -2.97
C LEU A 105 -5.34 -4.98 -3.92
N ILE A 106 -4.45 -4.01 -3.70
CA ILE A 106 -4.30 -2.84 -4.57
C ILE A 106 -3.97 -3.27 -6.00
N ASN A 107 -3.02 -4.19 -6.16
CA ASN A 107 -2.60 -4.69 -7.47
C ASN A 107 -3.75 -5.40 -8.22
N ARG A 108 -4.55 -6.22 -7.53
CA ARG A 108 -5.77 -6.84 -8.11
C ARG A 108 -6.76 -5.76 -8.59
N GLY A 109 -6.93 -4.69 -7.81
CA GLY A 109 -7.74 -3.54 -8.19
C GLY A 109 -7.24 -2.85 -9.46
N ARG A 110 -5.94 -2.52 -9.52
CA ARG A 110 -5.31 -1.88 -10.69
C ARG A 110 -5.40 -2.73 -11.96
N ARG A 111 -5.28 -4.06 -11.82
CA ARG A 111 -5.46 -5.03 -12.92
C ARG A 111 -6.93 -5.31 -13.25
N ARG A 112 -7.87 -4.67 -12.54
CA ARG A 112 -9.32 -4.81 -12.73
C ARG A 112 -9.84 -6.24 -12.56
N LEU A 113 -9.16 -7.03 -11.72
CA LEU A 113 -9.54 -8.40 -11.38
C LEU A 113 -10.61 -8.37 -10.27
N TRP A 114 -11.84 -7.98 -10.62
CA TRP A 114 -12.84 -7.63 -9.62
C TRP A 114 -13.29 -8.78 -8.73
N ALA A 115 -13.42 -9.99 -9.27
CA ALA A 115 -13.74 -11.18 -8.46
C ALA A 115 -12.58 -11.51 -7.50
N ASP A 116 -11.33 -11.44 -7.98
CA ASP A 116 -10.16 -11.68 -7.14
C ASP A 116 -9.99 -10.58 -6.08
N LEU A 117 -10.33 -9.33 -6.41
CA LEU A 117 -10.33 -8.21 -5.49
C LEU A 117 -11.33 -8.46 -4.35
N GLU A 118 -12.56 -8.87 -4.67
CA GLU A 118 -13.59 -9.19 -3.69
C GLU A 118 -13.16 -10.34 -2.76
N ALA A 119 -12.58 -11.41 -3.33
CA ALA A 119 -12.07 -12.53 -2.56
C ALA A 119 -10.89 -12.13 -1.64
N ALA A 120 -9.92 -11.34 -2.13
CA ALA A 120 -8.84 -10.83 -1.29
C ALA A 120 -9.33 -9.87 -0.20
N ALA A 121 -10.36 -9.07 -0.50
CA ALA A 121 -10.93 -8.13 0.48
C ALA A 121 -11.63 -8.90 1.62
N ALA A 122 -12.34 -9.98 1.31
CA ALA A 122 -12.90 -10.89 2.30
C ALA A 122 -11.78 -11.53 3.16
N GLU A 123 -10.77 -12.11 2.52
CA GLU A 123 -9.63 -12.76 3.19
C GLU A 123 -8.88 -11.80 4.13
N ILE A 124 -8.50 -10.62 3.63
CA ILE A 124 -7.72 -9.63 4.41
C ILE A 124 -8.53 -9.00 5.55
N THR A 125 -9.85 -9.08 5.53
CA THR A 125 -10.69 -8.58 6.62
C THR A 125 -11.10 -9.67 7.60
N GLY A 126 -10.98 -10.95 7.21
CA GLY A 126 -11.49 -12.08 7.99
C GLY A 126 -13.01 -12.25 7.89
N ARG A 127 -13.65 -11.65 6.87
CA ARG A 127 -15.11 -11.62 6.69
C ARG A 127 -15.54 -12.35 5.43
N ASP A 128 -16.82 -12.69 5.35
CA ASP A 128 -17.44 -13.21 4.12
C ASP A 128 -17.43 -12.18 2.98
N ALA A 129 -17.48 -10.87 3.32
CA ALA A 129 -17.42 -9.78 2.37
C ALA A 129 -16.91 -8.48 3.02
N ALA A 130 -16.22 -7.65 2.22
CA ALA A 130 -15.69 -6.35 2.61
C ALA A 130 -16.05 -5.27 1.58
N PRO A 131 -17.34 -4.88 1.46
CA PRO A 131 -17.81 -4.00 0.40
C PRO A 131 -17.21 -2.59 0.45
N ARG A 132 -16.92 -2.04 1.64
CA ARG A 132 -16.31 -0.70 1.76
C ARG A 132 -14.87 -0.73 1.26
N LEU A 133 -14.14 -1.79 1.58
CA LEU A 133 -12.75 -1.96 1.14
C LEU A 133 -12.68 -2.15 -0.37
N VAL A 134 -13.55 -2.98 -0.95
CA VAL A 134 -13.65 -3.14 -2.40
C VAL A 134 -13.98 -1.81 -3.09
N ALA A 135 -14.95 -1.05 -2.57
CA ALA A 135 -15.31 0.25 -3.12
C ALA A 135 -14.15 1.26 -3.03
N ALA A 136 -13.45 1.30 -1.90
CA ALA A 136 -12.29 2.17 -1.70
C ALA A 136 -11.15 1.85 -2.68
N VAL A 137 -10.84 0.56 -2.87
CA VAL A 137 -9.81 0.14 -3.84
C VAL A 137 -10.23 0.48 -5.26
N ARG A 138 -11.49 0.21 -5.66
CA ARG A 138 -12.00 0.57 -7.00
C ARG A 138 -11.87 2.07 -7.27
N ALA A 139 -12.24 2.92 -6.32
CA ALA A 139 -12.12 4.37 -6.45
C ALA A 139 -10.66 4.86 -6.50
N ALA A 140 -9.73 4.09 -5.94
CA ALA A 140 -8.31 4.42 -5.94
C ALA A 140 -7.56 4.03 -7.22
N VAL A 141 -8.13 3.16 -8.08
CA VAL A 141 -7.43 2.63 -9.26
C VAL A 141 -6.88 3.73 -10.17
N GLU A 142 -7.74 4.65 -10.61
CA GLU A 142 -7.32 5.71 -11.54
C GLU A 142 -6.25 6.64 -10.93
N PRO A 143 -6.39 7.15 -9.68
CA PRO A 143 -5.31 7.90 -9.03
C PRO A 143 -4.00 7.13 -8.86
N LEU A 144 -4.06 5.83 -8.55
CA LEU A 144 -2.87 4.99 -8.40
C LEU A 144 -2.16 4.74 -9.74
N ASP A 145 -2.93 4.49 -10.80
CA ASP A 145 -2.38 4.30 -12.15
C ASP A 145 -1.76 5.61 -12.68
N ALA A 146 -2.43 6.75 -12.48
CA ALA A 146 -1.89 8.06 -12.84
C ALA A 146 -0.59 8.38 -12.08
N ALA A 147 -0.48 7.97 -10.81
CA ALA A 147 0.76 8.10 -10.05
C ALA A 147 1.86 7.19 -10.62
N ALA A 148 1.54 5.94 -10.98
CA ALA A 148 2.50 5.02 -11.57
C ALA A 148 3.09 5.55 -12.88
N GLU A 149 2.25 6.14 -13.75
CA GLU A 149 2.69 6.76 -15.00
C GLU A 149 3.66 7.94 -14.78
N ARG A 150 3.42 8.74 -13.73
CA ARG A 150 4.28 9.90 -13.40
C ARG A 150 5.60 9.50 -12.76
N LEU A 151 5.57 8.45 -11.95
CA LEU A 151 6.74 7.95 -11.23
C LEU A 151 7.58 6.97 -12.07
N ALA A 152 7.07 6.53 -13.23
CA ALA A 152 7.82 5.67 -14.13
C ALA A 152 9.17 6.31 -14.52
N PRO A 153 10.28 5.54 -14.52
CA PRO A 153 11.59 6.05 -14.89
C PRO A 153 11.58 6.74 -16.26
N ALA A 154 12.26 7.87 -16.40
CA ALA A 154 12.29 8.68 -17.63
C ALA A 154 12.88 8.00 -18.89
N CYS A 155 13.28 6.72 -18.82
CA CYS A 155 13.96 5.98 -19.89
C CYS A 155 13.12 5.68 -21.15
N CYS A 156 11.92 6.27 -21.30
CA CYS A 156 11.16 6.22 -22.54
C CYS A 156 10.78 7.61 -23.11
N ARG A 157 11.27 8.71 -22.55
CA ARG A 157 11.16 10.04 -23.20
C ARG A 157 12.29 10.20 -24.21
N GLY A 158 12.12 9.52 -25.34
CA GLY A 158 13.06 9.46 -26.45
C GLY A 158 13.63 10.82 -26.83
N GLY A 159 14.95 10.84 -27.01
CA GLY A 159 15.73 12.01 -27.35
C GLY A 159 15.29 12.64 -28.66
N VAL A 160 15.23 13.96 -28.63
CA VAL A 160 15.47 14.79 -29.81
C VAL A 160 16.89 15.32 -29.67
N MET A 161 17.84 14.63 -30.29
CA MET A 161 19.14 15.21 -30.60
C MET A 161 18.93 16.01 -31.89
N LEU A 162 18.88 17.34 -31.77
CA LEU A 162 18.91 18.24 -32.91
C LEU A 162 20.29 18.12 -33.59
N HIS A 163 20.31 17.76 -34.87
CA HIS A 163 21.40 18.07 -35.78
C HIS A 163 21.20 19.48 -36.33
#